data_AF-A0A955CH12-F1
#
_entry.id   AF-A0A955CH12-F1
#
_cell.length_a   1.000
_cell.length_b   1.000
_cell.length_c   1.000
_cell.angle_alpha   90.00
_cell.angle_beta   90.00
_cell.angle_gamma   90.00
#
_symmetry.space_group_name_H-M   'P 1'
#
loop_
_entity.id
_entity.type
_entity.pdbx_description
1 polymer ?
#
loop_
_entity_poly.entity_id
_entity_poly.type
_entity_poly.pdbx_seq_one_letter_code
_entity_poly.pdbx_strand_id
1 'polypeptide(L)'
;MAGILLASAVSLRLISSQRSATRWLAFAMTVLALASIAAWRLDRANDLLSRSVGALNNAASVHAAASPSLWATCMWGCVGLGILAFRRAKTAWFLLFAGAIGATATIAAYIISGSSDLGVSLQAVGGAHIAVLLAAGTMLSLRHVAWLEHHSRDDLSLELKRTHAMWLAMASIVFLGMTATGAAVHKLDKDARSTAQLRFLHLTERLVNDIRLRALQPVYGLHGARGLFVASQAVQRDEFRRYVASRDLEGEFPGALGFGYIAPVLRTQLDDFVAVERADDAPDFSVQSHSSQEAMYVVKYIEPLAPNASELGYDMASDAARYNAILEAIDSGLPTVSPIVEMQRTDGPTRAFYLFVPVYANDLAVATAAQRRGALQGILYAPISVSEAFGSSGALAEQRLDFEVFEGDGFAESRPLYDSDGHLASDAAEDLFERGSRSFHTIVPMEIGGRTWSVATSTLPAFDSASEDRGPTTVLICGELLTLMLLATVWSLSESRVRAIAMADDMTKELRASEEATRIAARRAEAANQAKTEFLANMSHEIRTP
;
A
#
# COMPACT_ATOMS: atom_id res chain seq x y z
N MET A 1 10.17 -21.65 30.34
CA MET A 1 9.65 -21.78 31.72
C MET A 1 10.59 -22.53 32.65
N ALA A 2 10.99 -23.79 32.37
CA ALA A 2 11.84 -24.58 33.29
C ALA A 2 13.19 -23.93 33.65
N GLY A 3 13.87 -23.28 32.68
CA GLY A 3 15.12 -22.55 32.93
C GLY A 3 14.97 -21.26 33.75
N ILE A 4 13.80 -20.60 33.67
CA ILE A 4 13.49 -19.36 34.43
C ILE A 4 13.26 -19.71 35.90
N LEU A 5 12.60 -20.84 36.17
CA LEU A 5 12.37 -21.35 37.53
C LEU A 5 13.68 -21.86 38.17
N LEU A 6 14.57 -22.50 37.40
CA LEU A 6 15.88 -22.95 37.88
C LEU A 6 16.82 -21.76 38.21
N ALA A 7 16.86 -20.74 37.34
CA ALA A 7 17.64 -19.52 37.59
C ALA A 7 17.13 -18.72 38.79
N SER A 8 15.79 -18.68 38.97
CA SER A 8 15.18 -18.04 40.15
C SER A 8 15.49 -18.79 41.45
N ALA A 9 15.46 -20.13 41.43
CA ALA A 9 15.78 -20.96 42.59
C ALA A 9 17.26 -20.92 42.99
N VAL A 10 18.18 -20.88 42.01
CA VAL A 10 19.62 -20.71 42.25
C VAL A 10 19.93 -19.30 42.77
N SER A 11 19.24 -18.28 42.26
CA SER A 11 19.36 -16.90 42.75
C SER A 11 18.88 -16.76 44.19
N LEU A 12 17.75 -17.37 44.56
CA LEU A 12 17.24 -17.36 45.94
C LEU A 12 18.20 -18.07 46.93
N ARG A 13 18.84 -19.18 46.52
CA ARG A 13 19.84 -19.90 47.34
C ARG A 13 21.16 -19.15 47.51
N LEU A 14 21.59 -18.39 46.49
CA LEU A 14 22.80 -17.56 46.56
C LEU A 14 22.57 -16.26 47.34
N ILE A 15 21.35 -15.73 47.32
CA ILE A 15 20.96 -14.55 48.10
C ILE A 15 20.96 -14.85 49.61
N SER A 16 20.73 -16.09 50.04
CA SER A 16 20.63 -16.42 51.47
C SER A 16 21.96 -16.67 52.20
N SER A 17 23.13 -16.76 51.53
CA SER A 17 24.35 -17.31 52.19
C SER A 17 25.60 -16.43 52.32
N GLN A 18 25.78 -15.26 51.67
CA GLN A 18 26.99 -14.42 51.87
C GLN A 18 26.83 -12.88 51.69
N ARG A 19 27.87 -12.11 52.09
CA ARG A 19 27.96 -10.64 52.23
C ARG A 19 27.54 -9.83 50.97
N SER A 20 27.15 -8.57 51.19
CA SER A 20 26.39 -7.67 50.29
C SER A 20 26.92 -7.45 48.86
N ALA A 21 28.22 -7.52 48.60
CA ALA A 21 28.79 -7.22 47.27
C ALA A 21 28.56 -8.35 46.24
N THR A 22 28.57 -9.61 46.66
CA THR A 22 28.35 -10.76 45.76
C THR A 22 26.88 -10.95 45.39
N ARG A 23 25.94 -10.43 46.20
CA ARG A 23 24.49 -10.39 45.89
C ARG A 23 24.17 -9.55 44.65
N TRP A 24 24.82 -8.39 44.51
CA TRP A 24 24.61 -7.51 43.37
C TRP A 24 25.25 -8.03 42.09
N LEU A 25 26.44 -8.66 42.19
CA LEU A 25 27.09 -9.35 41.08
C LEU A 25 26.27 -10.54 40.58
N ALA A 26 25.73 -11.37 41.49
CA ALA A 26 24.89 -12.50 41.12
C ALA A 26 23.57 -12.05 40.46
N PHE A 27 22.94 -10.98 40.98
CA PHE A 27 21.72 -10.42 40.38
C PHE A 27 21.99 -9.81 38.99
N ALA A 28 23.05 -9.01 38.85
CA ALA A 28 23.45 -8.41 37.57
C ALA A 28 23.80 -9.49 36.52
N MET A 29 24.54 -10.52 36.91
CA MET A 29 24.85 -11.68 36.06
C MET A 29 23.60 -12.44 35.63
N THR A 30 22.60 -12.57 36.52
CA THR A 30 21.33 -13.25 36.21
C THR A 30 20.46 -12.42 35.27
N VAL A 31 20.41 -11.10 35.44
CA VAL A 31 19.73 -10.18 34.52
C VAL A 31 20.41 -10.17 33.16
N LEU A 32 21.75 -10.12 33.11
CA LEU A 32 22.53 -10.24 31.86
C LEU A 32 22.30 -11.59 31.18
N ALA A 33 22.26 -12.70 31.92
CA ALA A 33 21.98 -14.01 31.36
C ALA A 33 20.55 -14.12 30.81
N LEU A 34 19.55 -13.58 31.51
CA LEU A 34 18.16 -13.56 31.04
C LEU A 34 17.97 -12.65 29.82
N ALA A 35 18.62 -11.49 29.78
CA ALA A 35 18.63 -10.59 28.62
C ALA A 35 19.30 -11.23 27.40
N SER A 36 20.43 -11.91 27.59
CA SER A 36 21.13 -12.65 26.52
C SER A 36 20.31 -13.84 26.00
N ILE A 37 19.59 -14.55 26.88
CA ILE A 37 18.70 -15.67 26.48
C ILE A 37 17.46 -15.16 25.73
N ALA A 38 16.89 -14.02 26.15
CA ALA A 38 15.77 -13.39 25.45
C ALA A 38 16.19 -12.84 24.08
N ALA A 39 17.35 -12.19 23.99
CA ALA A 39 17.94 -11.71 22.75
C ALA A 39 18.24 -12.86 21.78
N TRP A 40 18.86 -13.95 22.27
CA TRP A 40 19.12 -15.15 21.46
C TRP A 40 17.85 -15.84 20.96
N ARG A 41 16.77 -15.84 21.76
CA ARG A 41 15.47 -16.39 21.33
C ARG A 41 14.76 -15.49 20.33
N LEU A 42 14.87 -14.17 20.45
CA LEU A 42 14.34 -13.24 19.44
C LEU A 42 15.11 -13.39 18.13
N ASP A 43 16.44 -13.42 18.18
CA ASP A 43 17.30 -13.60 17.00
C ASP A 43 17.01 -14.92 16.30
N ARG A 44 16.84 -16.01 17.06
CA ARG A 44 16.49 -17.33 16.50
C ARG A 44 15.05 -17.44 16.01
N ALA A 45 14.10 -16.72 16.61
CA ALA A 45 12.74 -16.60 16.10
C ALA A 45 12.71 -15.78 14.80
N ASN A 46 13.56 -14.76 14.71
CA ASN A 46 13.74 -13.92 13.52
C ASN A 46 14.46 -14.68 12.39
N ASP A 47 15.43 -15.54 12.73
CA ASP A 47 16.13 -16.41 11.77
C ASP A 47 15.23 -17.58 11.27
N LEU A 48 14.23 -17.98 12.06
CA LEU A 48 13.19 -18.92 11.64
C LEU A 48 12.11 -18.23 10.78
N LEU A 49 11.77 -16.98 11.09
CA LEU A 49 10.92 -16.13 10.25
C LEU A 49 11.61 -15.77 8.92
N SER A 50 12.91 -15.48 8.91
CA SER A 50 13.66 -15.18 7.68
C SER A 50 13.84 -16.41 6.78
N ARG A 51 14.01 -17.61 7.35
CA ARG A 51 14.09 -18.88 6.58
C ARG A 51 12.73 -19.36 6.08
N SER A 52 11.64 -19.02 6.77
CA SER A 52 10.27 -19.26 6.27
C SER A 52 9.79 -18.17 5.29
N VAL A 53 10.46 -17.02 5.26
CA VAL A 53 10.26 -15.91 4.31
C VAL A 53 11.45 -15.82 3.34
N GLY A 54 12.00 -16.96 2.92
CA GLY A 54 13.08 -17.04 1.94
C GLY A 54 12.64 -16.63 0.54
N ALA A 55 12.38 -15.34 0.30
CA ALA A 55 12.10 -14.75 -1.02
C ALA A 55 12.22 -13.21 -1.11
N LEU A 56 12.90 -12.51 -0.19
CA LEU A 56 13.02 -11.03 -0.29
C LEU A 56 14.45 -10.54 -0.05
N ASN A 57 15.18 -10.36 -1.15
CA ASN A 57 16.58 -9.96 -1.19
C ASN A 57 16.83 -8.44 -1.00
N ASN A 58 15.89 -7.70 -0.42
CA ASN A 58 16.07 -6.27 -0.06
C ASN A 58 16.26 -6.04 1.46
N ALA A 59 16.28 -7.10 2.26
CA ALA A 59 16.49 -6.98 3.70
C ALA A 59 17.89 -6.44 4.08
N ALA A 60 18.89 -6.56 3.19
CA ALA A 60 20.28 -6.21 3.51
C ALA A 60 20.53 -4.71 3.75
N SER A 61 19.78 -3.81 3.10
CA SER A 61 19.93 -2.35 3.31
C SER A 61 19.15 -1.84 4.53
N VAL A 62 18.01 -2.47 4.85
CA VAL A 62 17.17 -2.14 6.03
C VAL A 62 17.77 -2.73 7.32
N HIS A 63 18.42 -3.90 7.25
CA HIS A 63 19.11 -4.53 8.39
C HIS A 63 20.28 -3.69 8.94
N ALA A 64 20.92 -2.89 8.08
CA ALA A 64 21.98 -1.98 8.49
C ALA A 64 21.46 -0.78 9.32
N ALA A 65 20.18 -0.41 9.18
CA ALA A 65 19.58 0.74 9.87
C ALA A 65 18.83 0.37 11.16
N ALA A 66 18.26 -0.83 11.27
CA ALA A 66 17.50 -1.27 12.45
C ALA A 66 18.37 -1.92 13.55
N SER A 67 19.52 -2.49 13.21
CA SER A 67 20.44 -3.09 14.18
C SER A 67 21.11 -2.07 15.13
N PRO A 68 21.50 -0.85 14.74
CA PRO A 68 22.19 0.07 15.65
C PRO A 68 21.28 0.67 16.74
N SER A 69 19.97 0.82 16.50
CA SER A 69 19.05 1.48 17.44
C SER A 69 18.68 0.60 18.64
N LEU A 70 18.43 -0.70 18.41
CA LEU A 70 18.26 -1.70 19.46
C LEU A 70 19.55 -1.87 20.29
N TRP A 71 20.70 -1.89 19.62
CA TRP A 71 22.01 -1.95 20.28
C TRP A 71 22.30 -0.69 21.10
N ALA A 72 21.98 0.49 20.59
CA ALA A 72 22.12 1.75 21.33
C ALA A 72 21.24 1.76 22.58
N THR A 73 19.98 1.32 22.48
CA THR A 73 19.04 1.31 23.61
C THR A 73 19.50 0.34 24.71
N CYS A 74 19.99 -0.85 24.33
CA CYS A 74 20.60 -1.80 25.26
C CYS A 74 21.93 -1.28 25.84
N MET A 75 22.79 -0.64 25.03
CA MET A 75 24.03 -0.04 25.52
C MET A 75 23.78 1.08 26.53
N TRP A 76 22.85 1.99 26.25
CA TRP A 76 22.50 3.08 27.18
C TRP A 76 21.85 2.55 28.46
N GLY A 77 21.05 1.47 28.37
CA GLY A 77 20.55 0.75 29.55
C GLY A 77 21.68 0.16 30.41
N CYS A 78 22.68 -0.47 29.77
CA CYS A 78 23.87 -1.01 30.45
C CYS A 78 24.78 0.07 31.04
N VAL A 79 24.99 1.19 30.32
CA VAL A 79 25.75 2.35 30.81
C VAL A 79 25.04 3.01 32.00
N GLY A 80 23.70 3.11 31.96
CA GLY A 80 22.89 3.58 33.07
C GLY A 80 23.01 2.69 34.32
N LEU A 81 23.02 1.36 34.14
CA LEU A 81 23.27 0.40 35.22
C LEU A 81 24.71 0.49 35.76
N GLY A 82 25.70 0.75 34.91
CA GLY A 82 27.11 0.97 35.31
C GLY A 82 27.32 2.24 36.12
N ILE A 83 26.61 3.33 35.79
CA ILE A 83 26.66 4.61 36.54
C ILE A 83 25.98 4.46 37.92
N LEU A 84 24.97 3.60 38.02
CA LEU A 84 24.28 3.24 39.27
C LEU A 84 25.18 2.49 40.27
N ALA A 85 26.22 1.82 39.79
CA ALA A 85 27.23 1.21 40.67
C ALA A 85 28.08 2.25 41.43
N PHE A 86 28.01 3.55 41.09
CA PHE A 86 28.97 4.53 41.59
C PHE A 86 28.44 5.65 42.51
N ARG A 87 27.19 6.15 42.44
CA ARG A 87 26.72 7.21 43.39
C ARG A 87 25.20 7.24 43.70
N ARG A 88 24.90 7.51 44.98
CA ARG A 88 23.58 7.59 45.67
C ARG A 88 22.45 8.28 44.89
N ALA A 89 21.25 7.69 44.98
CA ALA A 89 19.84 8.16 44.90
C ALA A 89 19.38 9.31 43.97
N LYS A 90 20.24 10.26 43.57
CA LYS A 90 19.88 11.40 42.69
C LYS A 90 19.90 11.05 41.18
N THR A 91 20.26 9.80 40.83
CA THR A 91 20.48 9.30 39.46
C THR A 91 19.24 8.66 38.81
N ALA A 92 18.13 8.48 39.54
CA ALA A 92 16.91 7.84 39.01
C ALA A 92 16.23 8.63 37.88
N TRP A 93 16.28 9.97 37.93
CA TRP A 93 15.80 10.84 36.85
C TRP A 93 16.56 10.64 35.54
N PHE A 94 17.84 10.26 35.62
CA PHE A 94 18.70 10.09 34.45
C PHE A 94 18.30 8.87 33.61
N LEU A 95 17.77 7.81 34.22
CA LEU A 95 17.31 6.61 33.51
C LEU A 95 15.98 6.83 32.77
N LEU A 96 15.03 7.55 33.37
CA LEU A 96 13.81 7.96 32.69
C LEU A 96 14.12 8.95 31.56
N PHE A 97 15.03 9.89 31.80
CA PHE A 97 15.47 10.85 30.79
C PHE A 97 16.22 10.16 29.63
N ALA A 98 17.09 9.18 29.93
CA ALA A 98 17.79 8.40 28.91
C ALA A 98 16.85 7.49 28.10
N GLY A 99 15.87 6.84 28.74
CA GLY A 99 14.84 6.06 28.06
C GLY A 99 13.92 6.94 27.19
N ALA A 100 13.52 8.10 27.71
CA ALA A 100 12.74 9.08 26.96
C ALA A 100 13.54 9.69 25.80
N ILE A 101 14.83 10.00 25.99
CA ILE A 101 15.73 10.45 24.91
C ILE A 101 15.90 9.35 23.87
N GLY A 102 16.06 8.08 24.27
CA GLY A 102 16.17 6.95 23.34
C GLY A 102 14.91 6.78 22.49
N ALA A 103 13.73 6.85 23.12
CA ALA A 103 12.44 6.86 22.42
C ALA A 103 12.30 8.06 21.49
N THR A 104 12.63 9.27 21.98
CA THR A 104 12.54 10.52 21.20
C THR A 104 13.53 10.54 20.04
N ALA A 105 14.74 10.00 20.22
CA ALA A 105 15.76 9.88 19.18
C ALA A 105 15.37 8.84 18.12
N THR A 106 14.71 7.75 18.51
CA THR A 106 14.20 6.74 17.56
C THR A 106 13.04 7.31 16.75
N ILE A 107 12.11 8.03 17.40
CA ILE A 107 11.00 8.72 16.73
C ILE A 107 11.53 9.86 15.83
N ALA A 108 12.51 10.65 16.29
CA ALA A 108 13.12 11.71 15.51
C ALA A 108 13.93 11.16 14.32
N ALA A 109 14.67 10.06 14.49
CA ALA A 109 15.39 9.41 13.40
C ALA A 109 14.42 8.87 12.33
N TYR A 110 13.25 8.37 12.72
CA TYR A 110 12.18 7.97 11.80
C TYR A 110 11.53 9.18 11.08
N ILE A 111 11.26 10.28 11.80
CA ILE A 111 10.76 11.51 11.18
C ILE A 111 11.78 12.08 10.18
N ILE A 112 13.08 11.99 10.50
CA ILE A 112 14.17 12.47 9.65
C ILE A 112 14.44 11.53 8.46
N SER A 113 14.23 10.21 8.61
CA SER A 113 14.41 9.25 7.51
C SER A 113 13.36 9.36 6.41
N GLY A 114 12.21 9.99 6.69
CA GLY A 114 11.13 10.17 5.73
C GLY A 114 10.46 8.88 5.26
N SER A 115 10.71 7.75 5.95
CA SER A 115 10.19 6.44 5.57
C SER A 115 8.69 6.33 5.84
N SER A 116 7.90 6.07 4.82
CA SER A 116 6.46 5.77 4.91
C SER A 116 6.16 4.31 5.31
N ASP A 117 7.19 3.47 5.42
CA ASP A 117 7.03 2.05 5.74
C ASP A 117 6.44 1.86 7.15
N LEU A 118 5.22 1.33 7.19
CA LEU A 118 4.47 1.05 8.41
C LEU A 118 5.19 0.03 9.30
N GLY A 119 5.91 -0.94 8.71
CA GLY A 119 6.68 -1.95 9.43
C GLY A 119 7.83 -1.34 10.23
N VAL A 120 8.58 -0.42 9.60
CA VAL A 120 9.66 0.33 10.27
C VAL A 120 9.10 1.18 11.41
N SER A 121 7.93 1.79 11.19
CA SER A 121 7.23 2.61 12.17
C SER A 121 6.82 1.82 13.42
N LEU A 122 6.22 0.64 13.21
CA LEU A 122 5.77 -0.25 14.29
C LEU A 122 6.93 -0.78 15.13
N GLN A 123 8.07 -1.10 14.50
CA GLN A 123 9.27 -1.56 15.22
C GLN A 123 9.88 -0.46 16.10
N ALA A 124 10.01 0.75 15.56
CA ALA A 124 10.50 1.92 16.30
C ALA A 124 9.63 2.20 17.54
N VAL A 125 8.31 2.17 17.35
CA VAL A 125 7.30 2.37 18.39
C VAL A 125 7.33 1.28 19.46
N GLY A 126 7.38 0.01 19.05
CA GLY A 126 7.47 -1.12 19.98
C GLY A 126 8.71 -1.04 20.85
N GLY A 127 9.86 -0.66 20.26
CA GLY A 127 11.11 -0.47 20.99
C GLY A 127 11.04 0.64 22.05
N ALA A 128 10.46 1.79 21.71
CA ALA A 128 10.29 2.92 22.63
C ALA A 128 9.46 2.53 23.87
N HIS A 129 8.34 1.84 23.66
CA HIS A 129 7.45 1.41 24.75
C HIS A 129 8.10 0.40 25.70
N ILE A 130 8.83 -0.59 25.15
CA ILE A 130 9.58 -1.56 25.97
C ILE A 130 10.63 -0.84 26.81
N ALA A 131 11.37 0.11 26.24
CA ALA A 131 12.38 0.89 26.97
C ALA A 131 11.77 1.68 28.14
N VAL A 132 10.62 2.32 27.92
CA VAL A 132 9.91 3.09 28.95
C VAL A 132 9.43 2.18 30.09
N LEU A 133 8.87 1.01 29.79
CA LEU A 133 8.47 0.04 30.82
C LEU A 133 9.69 -0.48 31.60
N LEU A 134 10.81 -0.81 30.93
CA LEU A 134 12.03 -1.26 31.62
C LEU A 134 12.61 -0.18 32.54
N ALA A 135 12.62 1.08 32.10
CA ALA A 135 13.07 2.21 32.90
C ALA A 135 12.19 2.42 34.15
N ALA A 136 10.87 2.40 33.98
CA ALA A 136 9.93 2.47 35.09
C ALA A 136 10.14 1.32 36.09
N GLY A 137 10.41 0.10 35.60
CA GLY A 137 10.58 -1.11 36.43
C GLY A 137 11.80 -1.05 37.31
N THR A 138 12.89 -0.58 36.70
CA THR A 138 14.14 -0.31 37.39
C THR A 138 13.96 0.76 38.45
N MET A 139 13.29 1.87 38.15
CA MET A 139 13.08 2.96 39.10
C MET A 139 12.22 2.54 40.30
N LEU A 140 11.17 1.75 40.07
CA LEU A 140 10.34 1.21 41.14
C LEU A 140 11.10 0.24 42.03
N SER A 141 11.98 -0.56 41.45
CA SER A 141 12.85 -1.48 42.20
C SER A 141 13.85 -0.70 43.06
N LEU A 142 14.45 0.37 42.53
CA LEU A 142 15.35 1.26 43.28
C LEU A 142 14.62 1.99 44.41
N ARG A 143 13.39 2.46 44.15
CA ARG A 143 12.54 3.07 45.18
C ARG A 143 12.29 2.10 46.33
N HIS A 144 12.05 0.84 46.01
CA HIS A 144 11.81 -0.22 46.99
C HIS A 144 13.05 -0.51 47.84
N VAL A 145 14.23 -0.55 47.22
CA VAL A 145 15.51 -0.72 47.93
C VAL A 145 15.76 0.46 48.88
N ALA A 146 15.55 1.70 48.42
CA ALA A 146 15.72 2.89 49.26
C ALA A 146 14.71 2.92 50.43
N TRP A 147 13.47 2.48 50.19
CA TRP A 147 12.44 2.42 51.22
C TRP A 147 12.76 1.40 52.33
N LEU A 148 13.32 0.24 51.95
CA LEU A 148 13.78 -0.83 52.84
C LEU A 148 14.91 -0.40 53.80
N GLU A 149 15.66 0.67 53.49
CA GLU A 149 16.73 1.18 54.38
C GLU A 149 16.18 1.87 55.65
N HIS A 150 14.91 2.28 55.66
CA HIS A 150 14.32 3.09 56.73
C HIS A 150 13.05 2.52 57.37
N HIS A 151 12.51 1.40 56.85
CA HIS A 151 11.23 0.83 57.29
C HIS A 151 11.33 -0.65 57.66
N SER A 152 10.43 -1.09 58.55
CA SER A 152 10.38 -2.46 59.06
C SER A 152 9.91 -3.46 57.98
N ARG A 153 10.17 -4.76 58.19
CA ARG A 153 9.74 -5.81 57.24
C ARG A 153 8.22 -5.95 57.14
N ASP A 154 7.45 -5.52 58.15
CA ASP A 154 6.00 -5.68 58.19
C ASP A 154 5.28 -4.69 57.24
N ASP A 155 5.84 -3.50 57.07
CA ASP A 155 5.35 -2.47 56.14
C ASP A 155 5.62 -2.82 54.65
N LEU A 156 6.51 -3.78 54.40
CA LEU A 156 6.97 -4.17 53.05
C LEU A 156 5.83 -4.70 52.18
N SER A 157 4.90 -5.43 52.78
CA SER A 157 3.78 -6.06 52.08
C SER A 157 2.79 -5.03 51.50
N LEU A 158 2.62 -3.89 52.17
CA LEU A 158 1.73 -2.81 51.74
C LEU A 158 2.35 -2.01 50.59
N GLU A 159 3.66 -1.72 50.68
CA GLU A 159 4.39 -1.02 49.61
C GLU A 159 4.55 -1.91 48.36
N LEU A 160 4.73 -3.23 48.52
CA LEU A 160 4.67 -4.22 47.43
C LEU A 160 3.32 -4.19 46.70
N LYS A 161 2.21 -4.18 47.43
CA LYS A 161 0.87 -4.12 46.82
C LYS A 161 0.67 -2.80 46.07
N ARG A 162 1.14 -1.68 46.62
CA ARG A 162 1.01 -0.35 45.99
C ARG A 162 1.84 -0.23 44.72
N THR A 163 3.09 -0.69 44.76
CA THR A 163 3.99 -0.71 43.60
C THR A 163 3.48 -1.64 42.51
N HIS A 164 2.95 -2.81 42.88
CA HIS A 164 2.33 -3.75 41.94
C HIS A 164 1.06 -3.17 41.28
N ALA A 165 0.17 -2.52 42.05
CA ALA A 165 -1.01 -1.87 41.50
C ALA A 165 -0.64 -0.76 40.50
N MET A 166 0.41 0.02 40.78
CA MET A 166 0.90 1.04 39.85
C MET A 166 1.52 0.42 38.59
N TRP A 167 2.27 -0.68 38.74
CA TRP A 167 2.79 -1.46 37.62
C TRP A 167 1.68 -1.93 36.69
N LEU A 168 0.64 -2.53 37.26
CA LEU A 168 -0.51 -2.99 36.51
C LEU A 168 -1.21 -1.81 35.81
N ALA A 169 -1.42 -0.68 36.49
CA ALA A 169 -2.03 0.50 35.88
C ALA A 169 -1.22 1.03 34.68
N MET A 170 0.10 1.17 34.84
CA MET A 170 0.99 1.63 33.76
C MET A 170 1.03 0.65 32.59
N ALA A 171 1.14 -0.65 32.87
CA ALA A 171 1.12 -1.69 31.85
C ALA A 171 -0.22 -1.75 31.12
N SER A 172 -1.35 -1.57 31.83
CA SER A 172 -2.68 -1.49 31.22
C SER A 172 -2.84 -0.28 30.32
N ILE A 173 -2.30 0.89 30.70
CA ILE A 173 -2.33 2.10 29.86
C ILE A 173 -1.57 1.88 28.57
N VAL A 174 -0.34 1.35 28.65
CA VAL A 174 0.46 1.04 27.46
C VAL A 174 -0.26 0.01 26.58
N PHE A 175 -0.74 -1.09 27.17
CA PHE A 175 -1.43 -2.13 26.43
C PHE A 175 -2.70 -1.60 25.71
N LEU A 176 -3.55 -0.86 26.42
CA LEU A 176 -4.77 -0.27 25.85
C LEU A 176 -4.45 0.80 24.80
N GLY A 177 -3.47 1.67 25.07
CA GLY A 177 -3.04 2.71 24.13
C GLY A 177 -2.46 2.15 22.84
N MET A 178 -1.57 1.15 22.93
CA MET A 178 -1.00 0.46 21.78
C MET A 178 -2.07 -0.32 21.01
N THR A 179 -3.00 -0.98 21.70
CA THR A 179 -4.10 -1.72 21.06
C THR A 179 -5.03 -0.77 20.31
N ALA A 180 -5.42 0.35 20.93
CA ALA A 180 -6.28 1.35 20.30
C ALA A 180 -5.60 2.03 19.11
N THR A 181 -4.34 2.43 19.26
CA THR A 181 -3.54 3.06 18.18
C THR A 181 -3.33 2.07 17.04
N GLY A 182 -2.93 0.83 17.34
CA GLY A 182 -2.75 -0.22 16.35
C GLY A 182 -4.04 -0.55 15.58
N ALA A 183 -5.18 -0.62 16.27
CA ALA A 183 -6.48 -0.83 15.62
C ALA A 183 -6.87 0.35 14.72
N ALA A 184 -6.63 1.59 15.15
CA ALA A 184 -6.90 2.79 14.36
C ALA A 184 -6.02 2.85 13.10
N VAL A 185 -4.72 2.60 13.25
CA VAL A 185 -3.74 2.53 12.14
C VAL A 185 -4.09 1.42 11.16
N HIS A 186 -4.42 0.22 11.65
CA HIS A 186 -4.84 -0.89 10.80
C HIS A 186 -6.12 -0.57 10.02
N LYS A 187 -7.10 0.09 10.66
CA LYS A 187 -8.32 0.53 9.98
C LYS A 187 -8.00 1.56 8.90
N LEU A 188 -7.19 2.57 9.20
CA LEU A 188 -6.82 3.61 8.24
C LEU A 188 -6.01 3.06 7.06
N ASP A 189 -5.05 2.18 7.29
CA ASP A 189 -4.29 1.50 6.22
C ASP A 189 -5.22 0.66 5.34
N LYS A 190 -6.17 -0.07 5.94
CA LYS A 190 -7.17 -0.84 5.19
C LYS A 190 -8.09 0.06 4.37
N ASP A 191 -8.57 1.15 4.95
CA ASP A 191 -9.45 2.11 4.29
C ASP A 191 -8.69 2.81 3.13
N ALA A 192 -7.43 3.19 3.34
CA ALA A 192 -6.55 3.76 2.31
C ALA A 192 -6.32 2.79 1.14
N ARG A 193 -5.98 1.53 1.43
CA ARG A 193 -5.81 0.49 0.38
C ARG A 193 -7.09 0.24 -0.39
N SER A 194 -8.25 0.20 0.28
CA SER A 194 -9.54 0.02 -0.38
C SER A 194 -9.90 1.20 -1.30
N THR A 195 -9.59 2.42 -0.86
CA THR A 195 -9.79 3.64 -1.65
C THR A 195 -8.86 3.66 -2.87
N ALA A 196 -7.60 3.26 -2.69
CA ALA A 196 -6.64 3.12 -3.78
C ALA A 196 -7.10 2.06 -4.78
N GLN A 197 -7.57 0.90 -4.33
CA GLN A 197 -8.11 -0.14 -5.20
C GLN A 197 -9.34 0.33 -5.99
N LEU A 198 -10.28 1.04 -5.36
CA LEU A 198 -11.44 1.62 -6.05
C LEU A 198 -11.03 2.65 -7.11
N ARG A 199 -10.04 3.50 -6.80
CA ARG A 199 -9.48 4.45 -7.77
C ARG A 199 -8.83 3.72 -8.94
N PHE A 200 -8.06 2.65 -8.67
CA PHE A 200 -7.46 1.82 -9.70
C PHE A 200 -8.54 1.25 -10.63
N LEU A 201 -9.56 0.58 -10.07
CA LEU A 201 -10.66 0.00 -10.86
C LEU A 201 -11.41 1.05 -11.70
N HIS A 202 -11.64 2.24 -11.14
CA HIS A 202 -12.29 3.34 -11.86
C HIS A 202 -11.45 3.88 -13.02
N LEU A 203 -10.13 3.99 -12.85
CA LEU A 203 -9.23 4.38 -13.93
C LEU A 203 -9.13 3.28 -15.00
N THR A 204 -9.07 2.01 -14.60
CA THR A 204 -9.13 0.87 -15.52
C THR A 204 -10.43 0.87 -16.33
N GLU A 205 -11.59 1.07 -15.71
CA GLU A 205 -12.88 1.12 -16.41
C GLU A 205 -12.93 2.27 -17.42
N ARG A 206 -12.43 3.45 -17.05
CA ARG A 206 -12.32 4.60 -17.98
C ARG A 206 -11.44 4.28 -19.18
N LEU A 207 -10.28 3.68 -18.94
CA LEU A 207 -9.34 3.30 -19.98
C LEU A 207 -9.93 2.25 -20.93
N VAL A 208 -10.52 1.19 -20.39
CA VAL A 208 -11.18 0.12 -21.17
C VAL A 208 -12.31 0.68 -22.03
N ASN A 209 -13.14 1.56 -21.47
CA ASN A 209 -14.21 2.20 -22.23
C ASN A 209 -13.68 3.13 -23.32
N ASP A 210 -12.62 3.89 -23.07
CA ASP A 210 -11.99 4.73 -24.09
C ASP A 210 -11.40 3.89 -25.24
N ILE A 211 -10.67 2.82 -24.93
CA ILE A 211 -10.14 1.88 -25.94
C ILE A 211 -11.28 1.31 -26.80
N ARG A 212 -12.37 0.85 -26.17
CA ARG A 212 -13.55 0.33 -26.87
C ARG A 212 -14.18 1.37 -27.77
N LEU A 213 -14.36 2.60 -27.27
CA LEU A 213 -14.95 3.70 -28.04
C LEU A 213 -14.08 4.03 -29.25
N ARG A 214 -12.77 4.19 -29.08
CA ARG A 214 -11.84 4.50 -30.18
C ARG A 214 -11.81 3.41 -31.24
N ALA A 215 -11.84 2.14 -30.85
CA ALA A 215 -11.88 1.02 -31.78
C ALA A 215 -13.14 1.02 -32.67
N LEU A 216 -14.29 1.47 -32.13
CA LEU A 216 -15.57 1.45 -32.84
C LEU A 216 -16.04 2.82 -33.34
N GLN A 217 -15.39 3.93 -32.97
CA GLN A 217 -15.73 5.28 -33.40
C GLN A 217 -15.81 5.41 -34.94
N PRO A 218 -14.91 4.79 -35.73
CA PRO A 218 -15.01 4.84 -37.19
C PRO A 218 -16.32 4.27 -37.77
N VAL A 219 -17.07 3.44 -37.03
CA VAL A 219 -18.40 2.95 -37.44
C VAL A 219 -19.33 4.11 -37.81
N TYR A 220 -19.29 5.23 -37.08
CA TYR A 220 -20.13 6.39 -37.38
C TYR A 220 -19.80 7.00 -38.75
N GLY A 221 -18.51 7.12 -39.07
CA GLY A 221 -18.04 7.58 -40.38
C GLY A 221 -18.38 6.61 -41.50
N LEU A 222 -18.25 5.30 -41.25
CA LEU A 222 -18.64 4.27 -42.22
C LEU A 222 -20.16 4.19 -42.42
N HIS A 223 -20.98 4.45 -41.40
CA HIS A 223 -22.43 4.55 -41.56
C HIS A 223 -22.86 5.78 -42.36
N GLY A 224 -22.17 6.92 -42.21
CA GLY A 224 -22.33 8.07 -43.08
C GLY A 224 -22.02 7.72 -44.54
N ALA A 225 -20.90 7.02 -44.79
CA ALA A 225 -20.52 6.55 -46.12
C ALA A 225 -21.55 5.55 -46.67
N ARG A 226 -22.10 4.67 -45.83
CA ARG A 226 -23.17 3.75 -46.23
C ARG A 226 -24.39 4.50 -46.75
N GLY A 227 -24.74 5.62 -46.13
CA GLY A 227 -25.80 6.51 -46.62
C GLY A 227 -25.55 7.01 -48.04
N LEU A 228 -24.32 7.38 -48.38
CA LEU A 228 -23.94 7.79 -49.74
C LEU A 228 -24.15 6.66 -50.76
N PHE A 229 -23.70 5.45 -50.46
CA PHE A 229 -23.87 4.28 -51.35
C PHE A 229 -25.32 3.83 -51.49
N VAL A 230 -26.09 3.93 -50.42
CA VAL A 230 -27.50 3.53 -50.37
C VAL A 230 -28.42 4.52 -51.09
N ALA A 231 -28.07 5.81 -51.07
CA ALA A 231 -28.87 6.87 -51.68
C ALA A 231 -28.52 7.17 -53.15
N SER A 232 -27.41 6.63 -53.64
CA SER A 232 -26.90 6.89 -55.00
C SER A 232 -27.00 5.64 -55.86
N GLN A 233 -27.27 5.81 -57.16
CA GLN A 233 -27.28 4.67 -58.11
C GLN A 233 -25.88 4.08 -58.29
N ALA A 234 -24.87 4.94 -58.31
CA ALA A 234 -23.46 4.60 -58.30
C ALA A 234 -22.73 5.72 -57.56
N VAL A 235 -21.61 5.38 -56.92
CA VAL A 235 -20.71 6.36 -56.28
C VAL A 235 -19.40 6.32 -57.06
N GLN A 236 -19.03 7.44 -57.69
CA GLN A 236 -17.76 7.59 -58.42
C GLN A 236 -16.60 7.85 -57.45
N ARG A 237 -15.38 7.64 -57.93
CA ARG A 237 -14.15 7.84 -57.13
C ARG A 237 -14.04 9.24 -56.54
N ASP A 238 -14.32 10.29 -57.33
CA ASP A 238 -14.29 11.68 -56.85
C ASP A 238 -15.38 11.97 -55.79
N GLU A 239 -16.56 11.36 -55.91
CA GLU A 239 -17.64 11.52 -54.92
C GLU A 239 -17.26 10.92 -53.57
N PHE A 240 -16.66 9.73 -53.58
CA PHE A 240 -16.17 9.10 -52.36
C PHE A 240 -15.02 9.90 -51.73
N ARG A 241 -14.07 10.39 -52.56
CA ARG A 241 -13.01 11.30 -52.10
C ARG A 241 -13.55 12.55 -51.43
N ARG A 242 -14.53 13.22 -52.05
CA ARG A 242 -15.16 14.42 -51.48
C ARG A 242 -15.90 14.13 -50.19
N TYR A 243 -16.54 12.96 -50.07
CA TYR A 243 -17.13 12.54 -48.79
C TYR A 243 -16.07 12.42 -47.70
N VAL A 244 -14.99 11.66 -47.93
CA VAL A 244 -13.94 11.46 -46.92
C VAL A 244 -13.23 12.78 -46.59
N ALA A 245 -12.93 13.60 -47.59
CA ALA A 245 -12.31 14.92 -47.41
C ALA A 245 -13.21 15.94 -46.69
N SER A 246 -14.52 15.70 -46.61
CA SER A 246 -15.45 16.53 -45.82
C SER A 246 -15.42 16.21 -44.32
N ARG A 247 -14.69 15.17 -43.91
CA ARG A 247 -14.55 14.71 -42.53
C ARG A 247 -13.15 15.03 -42.03
N ASP A 248 -13.03 15.32 -40.74
CA ASP A 248 -11.73 15.42 -40.08
C ASP A 248 -11.34 14.03 -39.55
N LEU A 249 -10.64 13.23 -40.36
CA LEU A 249 -10.28 11.86 -39.98
C LEU A 249 -9.44 11.82 -38.70
N GLU A 250 -8.47 12.73 -38.56
CA GLU A 250 -7.54 12.75 -37.43
C GLU A 250 -8.25 13.14 -36.14
N GLY A 251 -9.10 14.18 -36.18
CA GLY A 251 -9.85 14.66 -35.01
C GLY A 251 -11.06 13.80 -34.65
N GLU A 252 -11.84 13.33 -35.63
CA GLU A 252 -13.09 12.59 -35.38
C GLU A 252 -12.87 11.09 -35.20
N PHE A 253 -11.82 10.53 -35.82
CA PHE A 253 -11.53 9.11 -35.83
C PHE A 253 -10.05 8.82 -35.53
N PRO A 254 -9.55 9.15 -34.32
CA PRO A 254 -8.15 8.93 -33.96
C PRO A 254 -7.66 7.50 -34.26
N GLY A 255 -6.59 7.40 -35.04
CA GLY A 255 -6.00 6.12 -35.48
C GLY A 255 -6.60 5.51 -36.74
N ALA A 256 -7.71 6.03 -37.27
CA ALA A 256 -8.22 5.62 -38.58
C ALA A 256 -7.29 6.15 -39.68
N LEU A 257 -6.76 5.24 -40.50
CA LEU A 257 -5.79 5.55 -41.55
C LEU A 257 -6.44 5.99 -42.87
N GLY A 258 -7.76 5.84 -42.94
CA GLY A 258 -8.56 6.19 -44.10
C GLY A 258 -9.91 5.48 -44.06
N PHE A 259 -10.78 5.82 -44.99
CA PHE A 259 -11.98 5.03 -45.30
C PHE A 259 -11.88 4.49 -46.71
N GLY A 260 -12.40 3.29 -46.90
CA GLY A 260 -12.39 2.64 -48.20
C GLY A 260 -13.67 1.86 -48.50
N TYR A 261 -13.74 1.38 -49.73
CA TYR A 261 -14.81 0.55 -50.25
C TYR A 261 -14.22 -0.66 -50.95
N ILE A 262 -14.71 -1.83 -50.59
CA ILE A 262 -14.33 -3.14 -51.14
C ILE A 262 -15.48 -3.63 -52.02
N ALA A 263 -15.17 -3.91 -53.27
CA ALA A 263 -16.11 -4.45 -54.24
C ALA A 263 -15.99 -5.99 -54.30
N PRO A 264 -17.10 -6.74 -54.17
CA PRO A 264 -17.14 -8.15 -54.50
C PRO A 264 -17.07 -8.29 -56.02
N VAL A 265 -16.06 -8.98 -56.53
CA VAL A 265 -15.82 -9.17 -57.97
C VAL A 265 -15.61 -10.65 -58.24
N LEU A 266 -16.41 -11.24 -59.13
CA LEU A 266 -16.12 -12.59 -59.61
C LEU A 266 -14.87 -12.55 -60.50
N ARG A 267 -13.97 -13.53 -60.37
CA ARG A 267 -12.79 -13.64 -61.23
C ARG A 267 -13.10 -13.57 -62.73
N THR A 268 -14.26 -14.08 -63.13
CA THR A 268 -14.75 -14.05 -64.52
C THR A 268 -15.13 -12.65 -65.02
N GLN A 269 -15.33 -11.69 -64.12
CA GLN A 269 -15.71 -10.29 -64.41
C GLN A 269 -14.55 -9.30 -64.15
N LEU A 270 -13.36 -9.82 -63.83
CA LEU A 270 -12.23 -9.01 -63.39
C LEU A 270 -11.78 -8.00 -64.46
N ASP A 271 -11.69 -8.43 -65.72
CA ASP A 271 -11.23 -7.57 -66.82
C ASP A 271 -12.19 -6.39 -67.06
N ASP A 272 -13.50 -6.66 -67.03
CA ASP A 272 -14.54 -5.63 -67.15
C ASP A 272 -14.49 -4.65 -65.96
N PHE A 273 -14.32 -5.16 -64.75
CA PHE A 273 -14.18 -4.35 -63.54
C PHE A 273 -12.96 -3.42 -63.64
N VAL A 274 -11.79 -3.94 -64.03
CA VAL A 274 -10.58 -3.13 -64.21
C VAL A 274 -10.76 -2.06 -65.29
N ALA A 275 -11.43 -2.37 -66.39
CA ALA A 275 -11.70 -1.39 -67.45
C ALA A 275 -12.60 -0.24 -66.96
N VAL A 276 -13.63 -0.55 -66.15
CA VAL A 276 -14.51 0.46 -65.54
C VAL A 276 -13.73 1.34 -64.56
N GLU A 277 -12.91 0.75 -63.68
CA GLU A 277 -12.13 1.53 -62.70
C GLU A 277 -11.09 2.43 -63.37
N ARG A 278 -10.47 1.98 -64.46
CA ARG A 278 -9.54 2.82 -65.24
C ARG A 278 -10.21 4.01 -65.91
N ALA A 279 -11.48 3.88 -66.26
CA ALA A 279 -12.29 4.98 -66.80
C ALA A 279 -12.78 5.94 -65.69
N ASP A 280 -12.84 5.51 -64.43
CA ASP A 280 -13.22 6.31 -63.25
C ASP A 280 -11.98 6.86 -62.51
N ASP A 281 -11.22 7.71 -63.21
CA ASP A 281 -10.07 8.47 -62.67
C ASP A 281 -8.97 7.62 -61.99
N ALA A 282 -8.78 6.36 -62.39
CA ALA A 282 -7.68 5.50 -61.94
C ALA A 282 -7.00 4.74 -63.08
N PRO A 283 -6.32 5.42 -64.03
CA PRO A 283 -5.77 4.81 -65.25
C PRO A 283 -4.77 3.67 -64.99
N ASP A 284 -4.07 3.70 -63.86
CA ASP A 284 -3.08 2.69 -63.46
C ASP A 284 -3.68 1.57 -62.57
N PHE A 285 -5.01 1.53 -62.40
CA PHE A 285 -5.67 0.53 -61.57
C PHE A 285 -5.35 -0.89 -62.06
N SER A 286 -4.96 -1.75 -61.11
CA SER A 286 -4.68 -3.16 -61.34
C SER A 286 -5.02 -3.94 -60.08
N VAL A 287 -5.46 -5.20 -60.25
CA VAL A 287 -5.84 -6.05 -59.13
C VAL A 287 -4.69 -6.96 -58.74
N GLN A 288 -4.35 -6.95 -57.45
CA GLN A 288 -3.33 -7.82 -56.86
C GLN A 288 -4.02 -8.88 -56.02
N SER A 289 -3.91 -10.15 -56.42
CA SER A 289 -4.53 -11.27 -55.70
C SER A 289 -3.58 -12.45 -55.59
N HIS A 290 -3.47 -12.99 -54.38
CA HIS A 290 -2.81 -14.27 -54.07
C HIS A 290 -3.83 -15.36 -53.72
N SER A 291 -5.12 -15.05 -53.75
CA SER A 291 -6.19 -15.99 -53.49
C SER A 291 -6.50 -16.86 -54.71
N SER A 292 -7.12 -18.01 -54.50
CA SER A 292 -7.73 -18.83 -55.56
C SER A 292 -9.26 -18.81 -55.53
N GLN A 293 -9.86 -18.05 -54.59
CA GLN A 293 -11.31 -17.94 -54.43
C GLN A 293 -11.97 -17.31 -55.66
N GLU A 294 -13.12 -17.84 -56.09
CA GLU A 294 -13.85 -17.32 -57.25
C GLU A 294 -14.37 -15.89 -57.02
N ALA A 295 -14.90 -15.62 -55.83
CA ALA A 295 -15.25 -14.28 -55.39
C ALA A 295 -14.02 -13.59 -54.79
N MET A 296 -13.67 -12.45 -55.37
CA MET A 296 -12.61 -11.56 -54.92
C MET A 296 -13.22 -10.39 -54.14
N TYR A 297 -12.49 -9.86 -53.17
CA TYR A 297 -12.91 -8.71 -52.38
C TYR A 297 -11.90 -7.58 -52.60
N VAL A 298 -12.05 -6.89 -53.73
CA VAL A 298 -11.06 -5.95 -54.25
C VAL A 298 -11.28 -4.56 -53.64
N VAL A 299 -10.22 -3.96 -53.11
CA VAL A 299 -10.24 -2.55 -52.67
C VAL A 299 -10.44 -1.65 -53.89
N LYS A 300 -11.65 -1.11 -54.00
CA LYS A 300 -12.06 -0.19 -55.07
C LYS A 300 -11.61 1.23 -54.75
N TYR A 301 -11.89 1.69 -53.53
CA TYR A 301 -11.57 3.03 -53.04
C TYR A 301 -10.83 2.93 -51.70
N ILE A 302 -9.86 3.82 -51.50
CA ILE A 302 -9.28 4.13 -50.19
C ILE A 302 -8.85 5.59 -50.19
N GLU A 303 -9.30 6.36 -49.21
CA GLU A 303 -8.99 7.77 -49.08
C GLU A 303 -8.57 8.09 -47.63
N PRO A 304 -7.50 8.89 -47.43
CA PRO A 304 -6.67 9.53 -48.45
C PRO A 304 -5.80 8.51 -49.22
N LEU A 305 -5.75 8.65 -50.55
CA LEU A 305 -5.04 7.69 -51.41
C LEU A 305 -3.52 7.70 -51.22
N ALA A 306 -2.90 8.88 -51.06
CA ALA A 306 -1.45 9.02 -51.09
C ALA A 306 -0.68 8.12 -50.10
N PRO A 307 -1.02 8.06 -48.78
CA PRO A 307 -0.34 7.14 -47.86
C PRO A 307 -0.74 5.67 -48.06
N ASN A 308 -1.91 5.43 -48.66
CA ASN A 308 -2.58 4.13 -48.75
C ASN A 308 -2.54 3.51 -50.16
N ALA A 309 -1.73 4.03 -51.08
CA ALA A 309 -1.76 3.67 -52.49
C ALA A 309 -1.51 2.18 -52.75
N SER A 310 -0.74 1.52 -51.88
CA SER A 310 -0.46 0.08 -51.90
C SER A 310 -1.68 -0.80 -51.68
N GLU A 311 -2.74 -0.30 -51.05
CA GLU A 311 -3.97 -1.07 -50.79
C GLU A 311 -4.93 -1.01 -51.98
N LEU A 312 -4.80 -0.02 -52.87
CA LEU A 312 -5.69 0.14 -54.02
C LEU A 312 -5.56 -1.07 -54.96
N GLY A 313 -6.68 -1.74 -55.26
CA GLY A 313 -6.71 -2.94 -56.09
C GLY A 313 -6.26 -4.22 -55.37
N TYR A 314 -5.92 -4.16 -54.08
CA TYR A 314 -5.62 -5.37 -53.30
C TYR A 314 -6.88 -6.22 -53.11
N ASP A 315 -6.78 -7.52 -53.40
CA ASP A 315 -7.83 -8.49 -53.10
C ASP A 315 -7.69 -8.96 -51.65
N MET A 316 -8.62 -8.51 -50.79
CA MET A 316 -8.69 -8.84 -49.38
C MET A 316 -8.89 -10.35 -49.13
N ALA A 317 -9.35 -11.12 -50.13
CA ALA A 317 -9.40 -12.58 -50.05
C ALA A 317 -8.03 -13.26 -50.10
N SER A 318 -6.96 -12.50 -50.36
CA SER A 318 -5.57 -12.99 -50.37
C SER A 318 -5.02 -13.23 -48.96
N ASP A 319 -5.63 -12.62 -47.95
CA ASP A 319 -5.28 -12.80 -46.55
C ASP A 319 -6.44 -13.50 -45.82
N ALA A 320 -6.16 -14.66 -45.22
CA ALA A 320 -7.19 -15.48 -44.59
C ALA A 320 -7.86 -14.78 -43.39
N ALA A 321 -7.11 -13.95 -42.65
CA ALA A 321 -7.62 -13.22 -41.50
C ALA A 321 -8.60 -12.12 -41.92
N ARG A 322 -8.26 -11.33 -42.95
CA ARG A 322 -9.17 -10.33 -43.53
C ARG A 322 -10.38 -10.98 -44.19
N TYR A 323 -10.17 -12.05 -44.96
CA TYR A 323 -11.24 -12.77 -45.65
C TYR A 323 -12.31 -13.31 -44.68
N ASN A 324 -11.88 -13.99 -43.62
CA ASN A 324 -12.82 -14.55 -42.63
C ASN A 324 -13.62 -13.45 -41.92
N ALA A 325 -12.99 -12.32 -41.59
CA ALA A 325 -13.67 -11.19 -40.97
C ALA A 325 -14.67 -10.52 -41.93
N ILE A 326 -14.38 -10.46 -43.24
CA ILE A 326 -15.33 -10.00 -44.26
C ILE A 326 -16.54 -10.93 -44.32
N LEU A 327 -16.33 -12.26 -44.36
CA LEU A 327 -17.43 -13.22 -44.39
C LEU A 327 -18.31 -13.11 -43.14
N GLU A 328 -17.71 -12.94 -41.96
CA GLU A 328 -18.43 -12.73 -40.71
C GLU A 328 -19.23 -11.42 -40.71
N ALA A 329 -18.67 -10.33 -41.24
CA ALA A 329 -19.38 -9.07 -41.40
C ALA A 329 -20.60 -9.25 -42.31
N ILE A 330 -20.45 -9.94 -43.44
CA ILE A 330 -21.53 -10.22 -44.40
C ILE A 330 -22.61 -11.10 -43.75
N ASP A 331 -22.22 -12.15 -43.05
CA ASP A 331 -23.13 -13.12 -42.48
C ASP A 331 -23.88 -12.58 -41.27
N SER A 332 -23.24 -11.74 -40.44
CA SER A 332 -23.87 -11.12 -39.28
C SER A 332 -24.69 -9.89 -39.64
N GLY A 333 -24.27 -9.12 -40.65
CA GLY A 333 -24.81 -7.80 -40.96
C GLY A 333 -24.40 -6.70 -39.97
N LEU A 334 -23.46 -6.99 -39.06
CA LEU A 334 -22.98 -6.09 -38.03
C LEU A 334 -21.57 -5.57 -38.38
N PRO A 335 -21.13 -4.44 -37.79
CA PRO A 335 -19.74 -4.04 -37.87
C PRO A 335 -18.81 -5.10 -37.27
N THR A 336 -17.80 -5.52 -38.03
CA THR A 336 -16.88 -6.60 -37.64
C THR A 336 -15.43 -6.15 -37.77
N VAL A 337 -14.57 -6.52 -36.83
CA VAL A 337 -13.13 -6.24 -36.89
C VAL A 337 -12.33 -7.46 -37.32
N SER A 338 -11.26 -7.24 -38.10
CA SER A 338 -10.27 -8.28 -38.41
C SER A 338 -9.34 -8.55 -37.22
N PRO A 339 -8.58 -9.66 -37.24
CA PRO A 339 -7.35 -9.76 -36.47
C PRO A 339 -6.41 -8.61 -36.83
N ILE A 340 -5.44 -8.30 -35.96
CA ILE A 340 -4.39 -7.34 -36.31
C ILE A 340 -3.47 -7.97 -37.36
N VAL A 341 -3.30 -7.26 -38.47
CA VAL A 341 -2.44 -7.63 -39.58
C VAL A 341 -1.44 -6.51 -39.86
N GLU A 342 -0.40 -6.82 -40.61
CA GLU A 342 0.47 -5.80 -41.16
C GLU A 342 -0.17 -5.18 -42.41
N MET A 343 -0.29 -3.85 -42.41
CA MET A 343 -0.75 -3.04 -43.53
C MET A 343 0.46 -2.34 -44.15
N GLN A 344 0.63 -2.50 -45.46
CA GLN A 344 1.68 -1.79 -46.20
C GLN A 344 1.21 -0.37 -46.50
N ARG A 345 2.02 0.62 -46.16
CA ARG A 345 1.81 2.03 -46.50
C ARG A 345 3.05 2.62 -47.14
N THR A 346 2.90 3.79 -47.77
CA THR A 346 4.01 4.50 -48.41
C THR A 346 5.05 5.02 -47.42
N ASP A 347 4.63 5.31 -46.18
CA ASP A 347 5.48 5.77 -45.07
C ASP A 347 6.04 4.62 -44.20
N GLY A 348 5.72 3.37 -44.51
CA GLY A 348 6.22 2.18 -43.85
C GLY A 348 5.11 1.23 -43.39
N PRO A 349 5.41 -0.05 -43.15
CA PRO A 349 4.43 -1.01 -42.65
C PRO A 349 3.91 -0.60 -41.27
N THR A 350 2.62 -0.79 -41.02
CA THR A 350 1.99 -0.54 -39.72
C THR A 350 1.11 -1.72 -39.29
N ARG A 351 0.99 -1.94 -37.98
CA ARG A 351 0.05 -2.92 -37.44
C ARG A 351 -1.32 -2.29 -37.33
N ALA A 352 -2.29 -2.86 -38.06
CA ALA A 352 -3.65 -2.36 -38.10
C ALA A 352 -4.67 -3.49 -38.01
N PHE A 353 -5.85 -3.17 -37.50
CA PHE A 353 -7.04 -4.00 -37.69
C PHE A 353 -8.00 -3.26 -38.62
N TYR A 354 -8.83 -4.02 -39.33
CA TYR A 354 -9.77 -3.51 -40.30
C TYR A 354 -11.16 -3.62 -39.72
N LEU A 355 -11.87 -2.50 -39.65
CA LEU A 355 -13.29 -2.47 -39.31
C LEU A 355 -14.10 -2.53 -40.60
N PHE A 356 -14.99 -3.52 -40.73
CA PHE A 356 -15.83 -3.76 -41.89
C PHE A 356 -17.30 -3.45 -41.58
N VAL A 357 -17.97 -2.78 -42.53
CA VAL A 357 -19.40 -2.48 -42.49
C VAL A 357 -20.01 -2.89 -43.83
N PRO A 358 -20.86 -3.94 -43.88
CA PRO A 358 -21.45 -4.39 -45.13
C PRO A 358 -22.50 -3.39 -45.65
N VAL A 359 -22.59 -3.31 -46.98
CA VAL A 359 -23.58 -2.52 -47.72
C VAL A 359 -24.43 -3.49 -48.54
N TYR A 360 -25.73 -3.51 -48.28
CA TYR A 360 -26.69 -4.36 -48.98
C TYR A 360 -27.59 -3.52 -49.88
N ALA A 361 -28.04 -4.10 -50.98
CA ALA A 361 -29.04 -3.49 -51.84
C ALA A 361 -30.38 -3.31 -51.10
N ASN A 362 -30.98 -2.12 -51.20
CA ASN A 362 -32.20 -1.76 -50.47
C ASN A 362 -33.41 -2.64 -50.77
N ASP A 363 -33.53 -3.11 -52.01
CA ASP A 363 -34.73 -3.80 -52.50
C ASP A 363 -34.71 -5.32 -52.23
N LEU A 364 -33.66 -5.81 -51.55
CA LEU A 364 -33.48 -7.23 -51.26
C LEU A 364 -33.63 -7.51 -49.76
N ALA A 365 -34.20 -8.67 -49.43
CA ALA A 365 -34.30 -9.11 -48.04
C ALA A 365 -32.92 -9.37 -47.44
N VAL A 366 -32.73 -9.06 -46.15
CA VAL A 366 -31.45 -9.18 -45.43
C VAL A 366 -31.59 -9.86 -44.05
N ALA A 367 -32.67 -10.61 -43.82
CA ALA A 367 -32.96 -11.20 -42.51
C ALA A 367 -32.06 -12.40 -42.18
N THR A 368 -31.73 -13.23 -43.18
CA THR A 368 -30.85 -14.41 -43.02
C THR A 368 -29.47 -14.19 -43.61
N ALA A 369 -28.47 -14.97 -43.19
CA ALA A 369 -27.12 -14.90 -43.76
C ALA A 369 -27.12 -15.16 -45.28
N ALA A 370 -27.90 -16.15 -45.74
CA ALA A 370 -28.04 -16.43 -47.17
C ALA A 370 -28.64 -15.25 -47.96
N GLN A 371 -29.64 -14.57 -47.37
CA GLN A 371 -30.22 -13.35 -47.92
C GLN A 371 -29.21 -12.20 -47.98
N ARG A 372 -28.46 -11.98 -46.89
CA ARG A 372 -27.40 -10.96 -46.82
C ARG A 372 -26.30 -11.17 -47.87
N ARG A 373 -25.84 -12.41 -48.05
CA ARG A 373 -24.86 -12.74 -49.11
C ARG A 373 -25.40 -12.42 -50.51
N GLY A 374 -26.65 -12.78 -50.80
CA GLY A 374 -27.28 -12.49 -52.09
C GLY A 374 -27.59 -11.01 -52.32
N ALA A 375 -27.71 -10.22 -51.26
CA ALA A 375 -28.00 -8.79 -51.31
C ALA A 375 -26.73 -7.90 -51.23
N LEU A 376 -25.54 -8.48 -51.10
CA LEU A 376 -24.30 -7.72 -50.90
C LEU A 376 -23.95 -6.86 -52.12
N GLN A 377 -23.82 -5.56 -51.90
CA GLN A 377 -23.34 -4.60 -52.90
C GLN A 377 -21.85 -4.33 -52.74
N GLY A 378 -21.38 -4.27 -51.49
CA GLY A 378 -19.97 -4.17 -51.14
C GLY A 378 -19.73 -3.96 -49.66
N ILE A 379 -18.50 -3.68 -49.28
CA ILE A 379 -18.11 -3.50 -47.87
C ILE A 379 -17.37 -2.17 -47.72
N LEU A 380 -17.88 -1.32 -46.83
CA LEU A 380 -17.16 -0.15 -46.38
C LEU A 380 -16.19 -0.56 -45.29
N TYR A 381 -14.99 0.03 -45.27
CA TYR A 381 -14.00 -0.33 -44.26
C TYR A 381 -13.14 0.84 -43.81
N ALA A 382 -12.55 0.68 -42.63
CA ALA A 382 -11.53 1.56 -42.09
C ALA A 382 -10.35 0.73 -41.56
N PRO A 383 -9.13 0.86 -42.11
CA PRO A 383 -7.93 0.38 -41.44
C PRO A 383 -7.59 1.30 -40.26
N ILE A 384 -7.34 0.71 -39.10
CA ILE A 384 -7.09 1.43 -37.85
C ILE A 384 -5.73 1.01 -37.31
N SER A 385 -4.81 1.97 -37.22
CA SER A 385 -3.48 1.78 -36.63
C SER A 385 -3.60 1.60 -35.13
N VAL A 386 -3.05 0.51 -34.61
CA VAL A 386 -3.14 0.16 -33.20
C VAL A 386 -2.38 1.17 -32.33
N SER A 387 -1.20 1.60 -32.79
CA SER A 387 -0.38 2.58 -32.08
C SER A 387 -0.99 3.98 -32.08
N GLU A 388 -1.58 4.40 -33.20
CA GLU A 388 -2.20 5.73 -33.31
C GLU A 388 -3.56 5.79 -32.58
N ALA A 389 -4.35 4.71 -32.62
CA ALA A 389 -5.65 4.64 -31.96
C ALA A 389 -5.52 4.71 -30.43
N PHE A 390 -4.60 3.92 -29.86
CA PHE A 390 -4.46 3.76 -28.40
C PHE A 390 -3.32 4.57 -27.77
N GLY A 391 -2.42 5.15 -28.57
CA GLY A 391 -1.25 5.91 -28.11
C GLY A 391 -1.56 7.08 -27.17
N SER A 392 -2.76 7.66 -27.27
CA SER A 392 -3.20 8.75 -26.38
C SER A 392 -4.09 8.29 -25.22
N SER A 393 -4.48 7.02 -25.16
CA SER A 393 -5.33 6.48 -24.09
C SER A 393 -4.61 6.43 -22.73
N GLY A 394 -3.27 6.29 -22.72
CA GLY A 394 -2.47 6.36 -21.50
C GLY A 394 -2.54 7.72 -20.78
N ALA A 395 -2.78 8.82 -21.51
CA ALA A 395 -2.97 10.14 -20.91
C ALA A 395 -4.27 10.22 -20.08
N LEU A 396 -5.30 9.45 -20.45
CA LEU A 396 -6.58 9.40 -19.72
C LEU A 396 -6.47 8.62 -18.41
N ALA A 397 -5.50 7.72 -18.30
CA ALA A 397 -5.11 7.08 -17.04
C ALA A 397 -4.11 7.93 -16.23
N GLU A 398 -3.97 9.23 -16.54
CA GLU A 398 -3.07 10.18 -15.89
C GLU A 398 -1.59 9.74 -15.87
N GLN A 399 -1.17 8.86 -16.80
CA GLN A 399 0.14 8.20 -16.77
C GLN A 399 0.43 7.47 -15.43
N ARG A 400 -0.64 7.02 -14.76
CA ARG A 400 -0.57 6.28 -13.50
C ARG A 400 -0.81 4.79 -13.67
N LEU A 401 -1.39 4.39 -14.79
CA LEU A 401 -1.57 3.00 -15.15
C LEU A 401 -0.74 2.68 -16.38
N ASP A 402 -0.23 1.46 -16.40
CA ASP A 402 0.24 0.79 -17.59
C ASP A 402 -0.86 -0.17 -18.08
N PHE A 403 -0.92 -0.38 -19.39
CA PHE A 403 -1.88 -1.29 -20.01
C PHE A 403 -1.37 -1.97 -21.27
N GLU A 404 -1.82 -3.19 -21.44
CA GLU A 404 -1.57 -4.00 -22.62
C GLU A 404 -2.90 -4.56 -23.14
N VAL A 405 -3.01 -4.66 -24.47
CA VAL A 405 -4.21 -5.21 -25.13
C VAL A 405 -3.86 -6.57 -25.74
N PHE A 406 -4.67 -7.59 -25.49
CA PHE A 406 -4.52 -8.95 -25.99
C PHE A 406 -5.76 -9.39 -26.78
N GLU A 407 -5.59 -10.33 -27.71
CA GLU A 407 -6.70 -11.03 -28.35
C GLU A 407 -7.11 -12.24 -27.48
N GLY A 408 -8.40 -12.43 -27.25
CA GLY A 408 -8.95 -13.51 -26.42
C GLY A 408 -9.22 -13.11 -24.97
N ASP A 409 -9.53 -14.14 -24.16
CA ASP A 409 -10.00 -14.04 -22.78
C ASP A 409 -8.89 -13.96 -21.72
N GLY A 410 -7.62 -13.91 -22.13
CA GLY A 410 -6.50 -13.73 -21.20
C GLY A 410 -5.12 -13.63 -21.84
N PHE A 411 -4.07 -13.72 -21.01
CA PHE A 411 -2.64 -13.76 -21.37
C PHE A 411 -2.24 -15.09 -22.06
N ALA A 412 -3.04 -15.59 -23.00
CA ALA A 412 -2.55 -16.68 -23.85
C ALA A 412 -1.23 -16.21 -24.49
N GLU A 413 -0.25 -17.12 -24.67
CA GLU A 413 1.15 -16.93 -25.12
C GLU A 413 1.37 -16.07 -26.40
N SER A 414 0.32 -15.45 -26.91
CA SER A 414 0.27 -14.43 -27.93
C SER A 414 0.96 -13.11 -27.53
N ARG A 415 1.69 -12.56 -28.49
CA ARG A 415 2.26 -11.21 -28.46
C ARG A 415 1.15 -10.17 -28.28
N PRO A 416 1.32 -9.15 -27.42
CA PRO A 416 0.31 -8.12 -27.23
C PRO A 416 -0.05 -7.41 -28.55
N LEU A 417 -1.33 -7.09 -28.69
CA LEU A 417 -1.88 -6.26 -29.75
C LEU A 417 -1.30 -4.85 -29.64
N TYR A 418 -1.33 -4.31 -28.43
CA TYR A 418 -0.79 -3.00 -28.07
C TYR A 418 -0.08 -3.07 -26.72
N ASP A 419 0.99 -2.29 -26.59
CA ASP A 419 1.82 -2.13 -25.40
C ASP A 419 2.05 -0.63 -25.21
N SER A 420 1.68 -0.10 -24.05
CA SER A 420 1.61 1.34 -23.82
C SER A 420 2.96 1.99 -23.54
N ASP A 421 3.88 1.28 -22.87
CA ASP A 421 5.20 1.80 -22.51
C ASP A 421 6.32 1.21 -23.39
N GLY A 422 6.00 0.21 -24.22
CA GLY A 422 6.95 -0.44 -25.13
C GLY A 422 7.97 -1.31 -24.40
N HIS A 423 7.83 -1.45 -23.08
CA HIS A 423 8.45 -2.51 -22.32
C HIS A 423 7.57 -3.74 -22.49
N LEU A 424 7.80 -4.41 -23.62
CA LEU A 424 7.30 -5.76 -23.84
C LEU A 424 7.45 -6.50 -22.52
N ALA A 425 6.35 -7.09 -22.05
CA ALA A 425 6.37 -8.23 -21.14
C ALA A 425 7.11 -9.38 -21.84
N SER A 426 8.37 -9.17 -22.19
CA SER A 426 9.26 -10.12 -22.82
C SER A 426 9.66 -11.07 -21.71
N ASP A 427 9.25 -12.31 -21.90
CA ASP A 427 9.76 -13.52 -21.24
C ASP A 427 9.25 -13.88 -19.85
N ALA A 428 8.16 -13.28 -19.38
CA ALA A 428 7.14 -13.99 -18.59
C ALA A 428 6.05 -13.02 -18.15
N ALA A 429 4.79 -13.32 -18.48
CA ALA A 429 3.65 -12.77 -17.74
C ALA A 429 3.83 -13.01 -16.22
N GLU A 430 4.53 -14.07 -15.80
CA GLU A 430 4.91 -14.31 -14.39
C GLU A 430 5.85 -13.24 -13.79
N ASP A 431 6.74 -12.60 -14.57
CA ASP A 431 7.75 -11.67 -14.01
C ASP A 431 7.16 -10.29 -13.65
N LEU A 432 6.07 -9.89 -14.33
CA LEU A 432 5.26 -8.71 -13.96
C LEU A 432 4.51 -8.93 -12.64
N PHE A 433 4.16 -10.17 -12.31
CA PHE A 433 3.47 -10.52 -11.07
C PHE A 433 4.43 -10.85 -9.91
N GLU A 434 5.66 -11.33 -10.19
CA GLU A 434 6.63 -11.74 -9.16
C GLU A 434 7.53 -10.60 -8.64
N ARG A 435 7.79 -9.56 -9.44
CA ARG A 435 8.56 -8.39 -8.97
C ARG A 435 7.61 -7.36 -8.38
N GLY A 436 7.37 -7.45 -7.06
CA GLY A 436 6.48 -6.60 -6.25
C GLY A 436 6.67 -5.08 -6.34
N SER A 437 6.51 -4.52 -7.54
CA SER A 437 6.69 -3.13 -7.91
C SER A 437 5.38 -2.46 -8.34
N ARG A 438 4.34 -3.26 -8.64
CA ARG A 438 3.00 -2.77 -8.99
C ARG A 438 2.00 -3.23 -7.93
N SER A 439 1.35 -2.29 -7.26
CA SER A 439 0.43 -2.54 -6.15
C SER A 439 -0.90 -3.17 -6.56
N PHE A 440 -1.44 -2.82 -7.74
CA PHE A 440 -2.68 -3.41 -8.26
C PHE A 440 -2.54 -3.82 -9.72
N HIS A 441 -3.24 -4.89 -10.08
CA HIS A 441 -3.36 -5.38 -11.46
C HIS A 441 -4.75 -5.99 -11.69
N THR A 442 -5.24 -5.93 -12.93
CA THR A 442 -6.46 -6.63 -13.34
C THR A 442 -6.50 -6.82 -14.85
N ILE A 443 -7.24 -7.84 -15.29
CA ILE A 443 -7.53 -8.11 -16.70
C ILE A 443 -9.03 -7.92 -16.91
N VAL A 444 -9.39 -7.07 -17.87
CA VAL A 444 -10.79 -6.81 -18.20
C VAL A 444 -11.06 -7.29 -19.62
N PRO A 445 -11.92 -8.31 -19.82
CA PRO A 445 -12.35 -8.71 -21.15
C PRO A 445 -13.29 -7.66 -21.76
N MET A 446 -13.24 -7.50 -23.07
CA MET A 446 -14.14 -6.65 -23.83
C MET A 446 -14.46 -7.23 -25.20
N GLU A 447 -15.68 -6.99 -25.66
CA GLU A 447 -16.12 -7.34 -27.01
C GLU A 447 -15.96 -6.12 -27.94
N ILE A 448 -15.25 -6.29 -29.05
CA ILE A 448 -15.05 -5.30 -30.10
C ILE A 448 -15.38 -5.96 -31.44
N GLY A 449 -16.45 -5.51 -32.11
CA GLY A 449 -16.77 -5.90 -33.47
C GLY A 449 -16.79 -7.42 -33.74
N GLY A 450 -17.41 -8.20 -32.85
CA GLY A 450 -17.47 -9.68 -32.97
C GLY A 450 -16.26 -10.43 -32.41
N ARG A 451 -15.27 -9.72 -31.85
CA ARG A 451 -14.09 -10.32 -31.23
C ARG A 451 -14.01 -10.03 -29.74
N THR A 452 -13.55 -11.02 -28.98
CA THR A 452 -13.15 -10.86 -27.59
C THR A 452 -11.69 -10.41 -27.52
N TRP A 453 -11.44 -9.24 -26.95
CA TRP A 453 -10.12 -8.75 -26.55
C TRP A 453 -10.05 -8.67 -25.03
N SER A 454 -8.86 -8.60 -24.47
CA SER A 454 -8.65 -8.34 -23.03
C SER A 454 -7.65 -7.23 -22.83
N VAL A 455 -7.88 -6.41 -21.81
CA VAL A 455 -6.95 -5.34 -21.40
C VAL A 455 -6.39 -5.71 -20.05
N ALA A 456 -5.09 -5.98 -20.02
CA ALA A 456 -4.35 -6.03 -18.79
C ALA A 456 -4.04 -4.60 -18.37
N THR A 457 -4.26 -4.29 -17.09
CA THR A 457 -3.92 -3.00 -16.51
C THR A 457 -3.19 -3.22 -15.21
N SER A 458 -2.22 -2.36 -14.93
CA SER A 458 -1.52 -2.38 -13.65
C SER A 458 -0.99 -1.00 -13.26
N THR A 459 -0.73 -0.82 -11.97
CA THR A 459 -0.30 0.47 -11.42
C THR A 459 1.16 0.77 -11.73
N LEU A 460 1.44 2.02 -12.09
CA LEU A 460 2.80 2.56 -12.16
C LEU A 460 3.24 3.13 -10.79
N PRO A 461 4.55 3.33 -10.54
CA PRO A 461 5.05 3.94 -9.30
C PRO A 461 4.45 5.33 -9.01
N ALA A 462 4.03 6.06 -10.04
CA ALA A 462 3.33 7.34 -9.91
C ALA A 462 1.94 7.19 -9.24
N PHE A 463 1.26 6.06 -9.44
CA PHE A 463 0.01 5.75 -8.75
C PHE A 463 0.24 5.49 -7.26
N ASP A 464 1.25 4.69 -6.95
CA ASP A 464 1.54 4.24 -5.60
C ASP A 464 1.99 5.41 -4.72
N SER A 465 2.88 6.25 -5.22
CA SER A 465 3.30 7.50 -4.56
C SER A 465 2.15 8.49 -4.37
N ALA A 466 1.21 8.59 -5.31
CA ALA A 466 0.02 9.43 -5.18
C ALA A 466 -1.03 8.86 -4.22
N SER A 467 -0.97 7.57 -3.93
CA SER A 467 -1.91 6.84 -3.05
C SER A 467 -1.34 6.65 -1.64
N GLU A 468 -0.10 7.06 -1.40
CA GLU A 468 0.58 6.96 -0.12
C GLU A 468 -0.05 7.94 0.89
N ASP A 469 -0.99 7.44 1.68
CA ASP A 469 -1.65 8.22 2.73
C ASP A 469 -0.74 8.33 3.96
N ARG A 470 -0.45 9.57 4.39
CA ARG A 470 0.33 9.86 5.61
C ARG A 470 -0.52 9.78 6.89
N GLY A 471 -1.83 9.57 6.75
CA GLY A 471 -2.79 9.44 7.85
C GLY A 471 -2.41 8.38 8.89
N PRO A 472 -2.15 7.11 8.50
CA PRO A 472 -1.76 6.05 9.42
C PRO A 472 -0.52 6.40 10.26
N THR A 473 0.54 6.92 9.63
CA THR A 473 1.77 7.34 10.33
C THR A 473 1.51 8.49 11.29
N THR A 474 0.69 9.48 10.89
CA THR A 474 0.36 10.62 11.76
C THR A 474 -0.42 10.17 13.00
N VAL A 475 -1.39 9.25 12.82
CA VAL A 475 -2.17 8.68 13.93
C VAL A 475 -1.30 7.83 14.84
N LEU A 476 -0.36 7.07 14.29
CA LEU A 476 0.63 6.34 15.08
C LEU A 476 1.41 7.30 15.99
N ILE A 477 2.03 8.34 15.43
CA ILE A 477 2.82 9.32 16.21
C ILE A 477 1.97 10.01 17.28
N CYS A 478 0.74 10.41 16.95
CA CYS A 478 -0.15 11.08 17.91
C CYS A 478 -0.63 10.12 19.03
N GLY A 479 -0.95 8.88 18.70
CA GLY A 479 -1.36 7.84 19.67
C GLY A 479 -0.24 7.49 20.64
N GLU A 480 1.00 7.46 20.14
CA GLU A 480 2.21 7.26 20.93
C GLU A 480 2.44 8.42 21.90
N LEU A 481 2.41 9.66 21.40
CA LEU A 481 2.58 10.85 22.22
C LEU A 481 1.52 10.90 23.33
N LEU A 482 0.26 10.61 23.00
CA LEU A 482 -0.84 10.56 23.96
C LEU A 482 -0.61 9.50 25.05
N THR A 483 -0.15 8.31 24.67
CA THR A 483 0.15 7.21 25.61
C THR A 483 1.27 7.60 26.58
N LEU A 484 2.34 8.23 26.07
CA LEU A 484 3.44 8.73 26.90
C LEU A 484 3.00 9.86 27.85
N MET A 485 2.14 10.77 27.39
CA MET A 485 1.58 11.83 28.25
C MET A 485 0.71 11.27 29.37
N LEU A 486 -0.11 10.25 29.09
CA LEU A 486 -0.91 9.56 30.11
C LEU A 486 0.00 8.85 31.13
N LEU A 487 1.05 8.18 30.67
CA LEU A 487 2.02 7.54 31.54
C LEU A 487 2.72 8.56 32.46
N ALA A 488 3.16 9.69 31.92
CA ALA A 488 3.79 10.77 32.67
C ALA A 488 2.85 11.38 33.72
N THR A 489 1.57 11.50 33.40
CA THR A 489 0.55 12.01 34.32
C THR A 489 0.30 11.05 35.49
N VAL A 490 0.14 9.75 35.22
CA VAL A 490 -0.01 8.72 36.26
C VAL A 490 1.23 8.64 37.14
N TRP A 491 2.42 8.75 36.54
CA TRP A 491 3.67 8.82 37.27
C TRP A 491 3.73 10.02 38.21
N SER A 492 3.41 11.22 37.69
CA SER A 492 3.41 12.48 38.45
C SER A 492 2.42 12.47 39.62
N LEU A 493 1.20 11.95 39.41
CA LEU A 493 0.19 11.79 40.45
C LEU A 493 0.64 10.80 41.52
N SER A 494 1.23 9.68 41.12
CA SER A 494 1.73 8.68 42.06
C SER A 494 2.82 9.27 42.95
N GLU A 495 3.82 9.94 42.38
CA GLU A 495 4.91 10.54 43.14
C GLU A 495 4.41 11.63 44.10
N SER A 496 3.46 12.46 43.64
CA SER A 496 2.81 13.49 44.46
C SER A 496 2.05 12.87 45.63
N ARG A 497 1.33 11.76 45.42
CA ARG A 497 0.64 11.04 46.49
C ARG A 497 1.60 10.42 47.50
N VAL A 498 2.74 9.89 47.05
CA VAL A 498 3.77 9.36 47.97
C VAL A 498 4.32 10.48 48.86
N ARG A 499 4.67 11.63 48.27
CA ARG A 499 5.20 12.78 49.03
C ARG A 499 4.19 13.31 50.05
N ALA A 500 2.92 13.43 49.66
CA ALA A 500 1.87 13.90 50.55
C ALA A 500 1.65 12.97 51.75
N ILE A 501 1.65 11.65 51.51
CA ILE A 501 1.52 10.65 52.59
C ILE A 501 2.74 10.69 53.52
N ALA A 502 3.95 10.81 52.98
CA ALA A 502 5.17 10.90 53.78
C ALA A 502 5.17 12.14 54.69
N MET A 503 4.75 13.29 54.17
CA MET A 503 4.63 14.52 54.96
C MET A 503 3.57 14.40 56.06
N ALA A 504 2.43 13.78 55.77
CA ALA A 504 1.39 13.54 56.77
C ALA A 504 1.85 12.58 57.89
N ASP A 505 2.63 11.55 57.55
CA ASP A 505 3.21 10.62 58.53
C ASP A 505 4.24 11.33 59.43
N ASP A 506 5.09 12.18 58.84
CA ASP A 506 6.08 12.98 59.58
C ASP A 506 5.40 13.97 60.54
N MET A 507 4.40 14.72 60.06
CA MET A 507 3.58 15.60 60.91
C MET A 507 2.89 14.84 62.05
N THR A 508 2.43 13.62 61.80
CA THR A 508 1.79 12.78 62.84
C THR A 508 2.81 12.34 63.89
N LYS A 509 4.05 12.02 63.48
CA LYS A 509 5.15 11.69 64.40
C LYS A 509 5.56 12.89 65.23
N GLU A 510 5.72 14.06 64.63
CA GLU A 510 6.03 15.30 65.34
C GLU A 510 4.92 15.69 66.33
N LEU A 511 3.65 15.57 65.92
CA LEU A 511 2.50 15.85 66.78
C LEU A 511 2.50 14.93 68.01
N ARG A 512 2.69 13.62 67.81
CA ARG A 512 2.77 12.64 68.91
C ARG A 512 3.92 12.94 69.87
N ALA A 513 5.10 13.28 69.33
CA ALA A 513 6.25 13.63 70.15
C ALA A 513 6.00 14.91 70.98
N SER A 514 5.34 15.91 70.40
CA SER A 514 4.94 17.13 71.09
C SER A 514 3.86 16.89 72.15
N GLU A 515 2.84 16.08 71.85
CA GLU A 515 1.82 15.65 72.82
C GLU A 515 2.45 14.89 74.00
N GLU A 516 3.43 14.03 73.75
CA GLU A 516 4.11 13.30 74.81
C GLU A 516 5.01 14.22 75.65
N ALA A 517 5.75 15.15 75.01
CA ALA A 517 6.56 16.14 75.70
C ALA A 517 5.69 17.06 76.60
N THR A 518 4.55 17.53 76.09
CA THR A 518 3.59 18.33 76.86
C THR A 518 2.97 17.53 78.00
N ARG A 519 2.64 16.25 77.78
CA ARG A 519 2.14 15.34 78.84
C ARG A 519 3.18 15.12 79.94
N ILE A 520 4.45 14.94 79.58
CA ILE A 520 5.56 14.80 80.54
C ILE A 520 5.75 16.11 81.32
N ALA A 521 5.70 17.26 80.65
CA ALA A 521 5.81 18.57 81.30
C ALA A 521 4.65 18.81 82.30
N ALA A 522 3.41 18.47 81.92
CA ALA A 522 2.24 18.56 82.79
C ALA A 522 2.40 17.67 84.04
N ARG A 523 2.82 16.41 83.87
CA ARG A 523 3.10 15.50 85.00
C ARG A 523 4.20 16.03 85.92
N ARG A 524 5.27 16.62 85.36
CA ARG A 524 6.34 17.24 86.16
C ARG A 524 5.84 18.45 86.94
N ALA A 525 5.01 19.29 86.33
CA ALA A 525 4.41 20.44 87.01
C ALA A 525 3.49 19.99 88.15
N GLU A 526 2.68 18.95 87.94
CA GLU A 526 1.79 18.39 88.94
C GLU A 526 2.57 17.75 90.10
N ALA A 527 3.63 16.98 89.81
CA ALA A 527 4.53 16.43 90.82
C ALA A 527 5.24 17.53 91.63
N ALA A 528 5.70 18.61 90.98
CA ALA A 528 6.29 19.75 91.67
C ALA A 528 5.27 20.47 92.57
N ASN A 529 4.01 20.56 92.14
CA ASN A 529 2.95 21.16 92.93
C ASN A 529 2.54 20.29 94.13
N GLN A 530 2.52 18.96 93.96
CA GLN A 530 2.35 18.01 95.05
C GLN A 530 3.51 18.08 96.05
N ALA A 531 4.76 18.05 95.59
CA ALA A 531 5.93 18.20 96.45
C ALA A 531 5.92 19.53 97.22
N LYS A 532 5.49 20.63 96.59
CA LYS A 532 5.28 21.92 97.28
C LYS A 532 4.20 21.82 98.35
N THR A 533 3.08 21.15 98.06
CA THR A 533 1.98 20.95 99.02
C THR A 533 2.43 20.09 100.20
N GLU A 534 3.16 19.02 99.94
CA GLU A 534 3.72 18.11 100.95
C GLU A 534 4.79 18.82 101.81
N PHE A 535 5.67 19.61 101.20
CA PHE A 535 6.61 20.47 101.92
C PHE A 535 5.89 21.47 102.83
N LEU A 536 4.87 22.17 102.32
CA LEU A 536 4.06 23.09 103.13
C LEU A 536 3.32 22.36 104.26
N ALA A 537 2.82 21.14 104.03
CA ALA A 537 2.18 20.31 105.04
C ALA A 537 3.17 19.86 106.13
N ASN A 538 4.35 19.38 105.75
CA ASN A 538 5.42 18.99 106.68
C ASN A 538 5.95 20.18 107.48
N MET A 539 6.18 21.33 106.83
CA MET A 539 6.58 22.56 107.52
C MET A 539 5.50 23.04 108.49
N SER A 540 4.22 22.96 108.11
CA SER A 540 3.12 23.29 109.01
C SER A 540 3.01 22.31 110.19
N HIS A 541 3.40 21.05 110.01
CA HIS A 541 3.46 20.05 111.06
C HIS A 541 4.60 20.35 112.04
N GLU A 542 5.83 20.60 111.57
CA GLU A 542 6.97 20.99 112.42
C GLU A 542 6.71 22.28 113.22
N ILE A 543 6.01 23.26 112.64
CA ILE A 543 5.68 24.51 113.36
C ILE A 543 4.60 24.30 114.43
N ARG A 544 3.67 23.34 114.25
CA ARG A 544 2.58 23.07 115.19
C ARG A 544 2.94 22.07 116.29
N THR A 545 3.99 21.27 116.11
CA THR A 545 4.54 20.36 117.11
C THR A 545 6.08 20.43 117.05
N PRO A 546 6.71 21.40 117.75
CA PRO A 546 8.15 21.57 117.78
C PRO A 546 8.88 20.49 118.60
#